data_AF-A0A7X0NX47-F1
#
_entry.id   AF-A0A7X0NX47-F1
#
_cell.length_a   1.000
_cell.length_b   1.000
_cell.length_c   1.000
_cell.angle_alpha   90.00
_cell.angle_beta   90.00
_cell.angle_gamma   90.00
#
_symmetry.space_group_name_H-M   'P 1'
#
loop_
_entity.id
_entity.type
_entity.pdbx_description
1 polymer ?
#
loop_
_entity_poly.entity_id
_entity_poly.type
_entity_poly.pdbx_seq_one_letter_code
_entity_poly.pdbx_strand_id
1 'polypeptide(L)'
;MKELEQFLLDRAIEHDSPTLLFNLAREYLMAAKVLRRGVLILAKMVGTARKAAADLTSQFVGHLLTTEVRADLERMLVVDAGLGKTRLEWLVTPARDASTTSVKTEIDKLTWLRAIDAHQMDVSVLPNERRRFLAQVARRSTNQGLGWRKERKFPILLALAVPTPADQRVGLAEQLARPRRQMVAVVL
;
A
#
# COMPACT_ATOMS: atom_id res chain seq x y z
N MET A 1 10.14 29.19 7.04
CA MET A 1 9.28 28.63 5.96
C MET A 1 9.82 27.31 5.44
N LYS A 2 11.09 27.24 5.00
CA LYS A 2 11.75 25.98 4.64
C LYS A 2 11.65 24.91 5.74
N GLU A 3 11.72 25.32 7.01
CA GLU A 3 11.58 24.41 8.15
C GLU A 3 10.19 23.72 8.23
N LEU A 4 9.10 24.45 7.98
CA LEU A 4 7.76 23.87 7.96
C LEU A 4 7.57 22.97 6.73
N GLU A 5 8.13 23.35 5.58
CA GLU A 5 8.09 22.53 4.37
C GLU A 5 8.84 21.20 4.57
N GLN A 6 10.04 21.26 5.16
CA GLN A 6 10.82 20.07 5.49
C GLN A 6 10.10 19.21 6.54
N PHE A 7 9.59 19.83 7.61
CA PHE A 7 8.80 19.14 8.63
C PHE A 7 7.60 18.41 8.03
N LEU A 8 6.87 19.06 7.11
CA LEU A 8 5.73 18.44 6.43
C LEU A 8 6.16 17.33 5.48
N LEU A 9 7.31 17.46 4.82
CA LEU A 9 7.86 16.41 3.97
C LEU A 9 8.22 15.16 4.78
N ASP A 10 8.93 15.33 5.89
CA ASP A 10 9.33 14.24 6.78
C ASP A 10 8.09 13.50 7.30
N ARG A 11 7.08 14.26 7.76
CA ARG A 11 5.80 13.69 8.21
C ARG A 11 4.99 13.08 7.07
N ALA A 12 5.02 13.63 5.85
CA ALA A 12 4.28 13.09 4.71
C ALA A 12 4.88 11.79 4.15
N ILE A 13 6.18 11.56 4.37
CA ILE A 13 6.83 10.28 4.08
C ILE A 13 6.31 9.18 5.01
N GLU A 14 6.12 9.48 6.29
CA GLU A 14 5.55 8.54 7.27
C GLU A 14 4.03 8.39 7.12
N HIS A 15 3.31 9.52 6.96
CA HIS A 15 1.85 9.57 6.99
C HIS A 15 1.27 10.40 5.85
N ASP A 16 0.59 9.76 4.89
CA ASP A 16 -0.02 10.45 3.74
C ASP A 16 -1.49 10.89 3.97
N SER A 17 -1.82 11.35 5.19
CA SER A 17 -3.17 11.84 5.54
C SER A 17 -3.23 13.37 5.50
N PRO A 18 -4.02 13.98 4.59
CA PRO A 18 -4.13 15.44 4.49
C PRO A 18 -4.59 16.11 5.79
N THR A 19 -5.58 15.52 6.46
CA THR A 19 -6.13 16.06 7.71
C THR A 19 -5.09 16.03 8.84
N LEU A 20 -4.35 14.93 8.96
CA LEU A 20 -3.28 14.81 9.96
C LEU A 20 -2.18 15.84 9.70
N LEU A 21 -1.65 15.89 8.46
CA LEU A 21 -0.59 16.83 8.09
C LEU A 21 -1.02 18.28 8.28
N PHE A 22 -2.29 18.60 8.00
CA PHE A 22 -2.84 19.93 8.25
C PHE A 22 -2.88 20.29 9.73
N ASN A 23 -3.27 19.34 10.60
CA ASN A 23 -3.27 19.55 12.04
C ASN A 23 -1.84 19.68 12.60
N LEU A 24 -0.91 18.83 12.16
CA LEU A 24 0.51 18.92 12.51
C LEU A 24 1.12 20.27 12.08
N ALA A 25 0.76 20.77 10.89
CA ALA A 25 1.20 22.10 10.45
C ALA A 25 0.71 23.21 11.38
N ARG A 26 -0.54 23.11 11.84
CA ARG A 26 -1.13 24.09 12.78
C ARG A 26 -0.43 24.04 14.12
N GLU A 27 -0.21 22.85 14.66
CA GLU A 27 0.51 22.66 15.94
C GLU A 27 1.93 23.20 15.86
N TYR A 28 2.65 22.91 14.77
CA TYR A 28 4.00 23.44 14.53
C TYR A 28 4.02 24.97 14.53
N LEU A 29 3.09 25.62 13.81
CA LEU A 29 3.01 27.09 13.76
C LEU A 29 2.64 27.71 15.11
N MET A 30 1.74 27.07 15.87
CA MET A 30 1.39 27.50 17.23
C MET A 30 2.60 27.43 18.15
N ALA A 31 3.36 26.33 18.12
CA ALA A 31 4.58 26.17 18.91
C ALA A 31 5.67 27.18 18.52
N ALA A 32 5.81 27.48 17.23
CA ALA A 32 6.72 28.49 16.71
C ALA A 32 6.26 29.94 16.97
N LYS A 33 5.09 30.15 17.61
CA LYS A 33 4.47 31.47 17.85
C LYS A 33 4.32 32.31 16.57
N VAL A 34 4.16 31.65 15.42
CA VAL A 34 3.96 32.30 14.12
C VAL A 34 2.46 32.53 13.91
N LEU A 35 2.08 33.75 13.49
CA LEU A 35 0.68 34.09 13.20
C LEU A 35 0.05 33.12 12.21
N ARG A 36 -1.19 32.70 12.50
CA ARG A 36 -1.92 31.66 11.75
C ARG A 36 -2.00 32.03 10.27
N ARG A 37 -1.35 31.23 9.42
CA ARG A 37 -1.43 31.36 7.96
C ARG A 37 -2.84 31.00 7.48
N GLY A 38 -3.31 31.64 6.42
CA GLY A 38 -4.61 31.34 5.81
C GLY A 38 -4.73 29.85 5.45
N VAL A 39 -5.92 29.27 5.68
CA VAL A 39 -6.22 27.84 5.52
C VAL A 39 -5.82 27.32 4.13
N LEU A 40 -6.08 28.09 3.07
CA LEU A 40 -5.71 27.73 1.70
C LEU A 40 -4.19 27.57 1.51
N ILE A 41 -3.39 28.38 2.17
CA ILE A 41 -1.93 28.31 2.04
C ILE A 41 -1.42 27.04 2.71
N LEU A 42 -1.92 26.72 3.91
CA LEU A 42 -1.59 25.48 4.60
C LEU A 42 -2.01 24.24 3.81
N ALA A 43 -3.21 24.25 3.24
CA ALA A 43 -3.68 23.15 2.39
C ALA A 43 -2.78 22.97 1.14
N LYS A 44 -2.32 24.06 0.51
CA LYS A 44 -1.36 24.01 -0.61
C LYS A 44 0.00 23.44 -0.17
N MET A 45 0.50 23.84 1.00
CA MET A 45 1.77 23.31 1.54
C MET A 45 1.67 21.81 1.82
N VAL A 46 0.56 21.35 2.43
CA VAL A 46 0.29 19.91 2.63
C VAL A 46 0.25 19.18 1.28
N GLY A 47 -0.46 19.70 0.29
CA GLY A 47 -0.51 19.10 -1.05
C GLY A 47 0.89 18.99 -1.69
N THR A 48 1.72 20.01 -1.51
CA THR A 48 3.10 20.03 -2.02
C THR A 48 3.97 19.00 -1.32
N ALA A 49 3.93 18.94 0.02
CA ALA A 49 4.65 17.95 0.81
C ALA A 49 4.27 16.51 0.45
N ARG A 50 2.97 16.23 0.27
CA ARG A 50 2.48 14.90 -0.16
C ARG A 50 3.00 14.52 -1.54
N LYS A 51 2.98 15.46 -2.49
CA LYS A 51 3.54 15.23 -3.84
C LYS A 51 5.04 14.93 -3.75
N ALA A 52 5.80 15.74 -3.02
CA ALA A 52 7.23 15.56 -2.82
C ALA A 52 7.54 14.21 -2.14
N ALA A 53 6.76 13.81 -1.14
CA ALA A 53 6.89 12.51 -0.52
C ALA A 53 6.65 11.36 -1.52
N ALA A 54 5.67 11.49 -2.42
CA ALA A 54 5.41 10.48 -3.46
C ALA A 54 6.55 10.40 -4.48
N ASP A 55 7.15 11.54 -4.83
CA ASP A 55 8.27 11.60 -5.76
C ASP A 55 9.54 11.00 -5.10
N LEU A 56 9.82 11.31 -3.82
CA LEU A 56 10.88 10.67 -3.02
C LEU A 56 10.69 9.16 -2.89
N THR A 57 9.45 8.71 -2.65
CA THR A 57 9.14 7.27 -2.60
C THR A 57 9.54 6.59 -3.90
N SER A 58 9.23 7.22 -5.04
CA SER A 58 9.58 6.69 -6.37
C SER A 58 11.09 6.66 -6.59
N GLN A 59 11.83 7.65 -6.08
CA GLN A 59 13.28 7.68 -6.13
C GLN A 59 13.90 6.57 -5.27
N PHE A 60 13.43 6.39 -4.03
CA PHE A 60 13.96 5.37 -3.12
C PHE A 60 13.80 3.95 -3.66
N VAL A 61 12.67 3.62 -4.26
CA VAL A 61 12.44 2.29 -4.84
C VAL A 61 12.88 2.16 -6.29
N GLY A 62 13.35 3.26 -6.91
CA GLY A 62 13.64 3.30 -8.34
C GLY A 62 14.66 2.27 -8.79
N HIS A 63 15.67 1.99 -7.94
CA HIS A 63 16.69 0.99 -8.20
C HIS A 63 16.15 -0.47 -8.21
N LEU A 64 15.01 -0.73 -7.57
CA LEU A 64 14.33 -2.03 -7.59
C LEU A 64 13.44 -2.19 -8.83
N LEU A 65 13.07 -1.09 -9.50
CA LEU A 65 12.13 -1.08 -10.61
C LEU A 65 12.84 -1.26 -11.96
N THR A 66 13.54 -2.39 -12.12
CA THR A 66 14.11 -2.80 -13.41
C THR A 66 13.01 -3.04 -14.46
N THR A 67 13.39 -3.18 -15.73
CA THR A 67 12.45 -3.46 -16.82
C THR A 67 11.64 -4.73 -16.56
N GLU A 68 12.29 -5.76 -16.02
CA GLU A 68 11.71 -7.05 -15.70
C GLU A 68 10.72 -6.90 -14.54
N VAL A 69 11.12 -6.26 -13.45
CA VAL A 69 10.23 -6.03 -12.29
C VAL A 69 9.02 -5.18 -12.70
N ARG A 70 9.20 -4.16 -13.52
CA ARG A 70 8.10 -3.34 -14.05
C ARG A 70 7.13 -4.18 -14.88
N ALA A 71 7.63 -5.04 -15.76
CA ALA A 71 6.80 -5.94 -16.54
C ALA A 71 6.02 -6.90 -15.64
N ASP A 72 6.66 -7.48 -14.62
CA ASP A 72 6.04 -8.37 -13.65
C ASP A 72 4.92 -7.69 -12.86
N LEU A 73 5.17 -6.47 -12.38
CA LEU A 73 4.16 -5.64 -11.72
C LEU A 73 3.03 -5.23 -12.68
N GLU A 74 3.31 -4.97 -13.95
CA GLU A 74 2.26 -4.66 -14.94
C GLU A 74 1.38 -5.87 -15.25
N ARG A 75 1.95 -7.09 -15.27
CA ARG A 75 1.18 -8.33 -15.39
C ARG A 75 0.18 -8.49 -14.23
N MET A 76 0.39 -7.82 -13.08
CA MET A 76 -0.61 -7.81 -12.01
C MET A 76 -1.96 -7.23 -12.46
N LEU A 77 -1.93 -6.30 -13.40
CA LEU A 77 -3.09 -5.55 -13.89
C LEU A 77 -3.76 -6.19 -15.11
N VAL A 78 -3.22 -7.29 -15.63
CA VAL A 78 -3.79 -8.02 -16.78
C VAL A 78 -4.70 -9.14 -16.28
N VAL A 79 -5.79 -9.40 -17.01
CA VAL A 79 -6.67 -10.55 -16.71
C VAL A 79 -5.90 -11.84 -16.97
N ASP A 80 -5.84 -12.69 -15.95
CA ASP A 80 -5.21 -13.99 -16.06
C ASP A 80 -6.26 -15.01 -16.52
N ALA A 81 -6.00 -15.68 -17.64
CA ALA A 81 -6.94 -16.64 -18.23
C ALA A 81 -7.21 -17.86 -17.33
N GLY A 82 -6.24 -18.25 -16.49
CA GLY A 82 -6.40 -19.35 -15.53
C GLY A 82 -7.18 -18.96 -14.28
N LEU A 83 -7.18 -17.67 -13.91
CA LEU A 83 -7.91 -17.16 -12.74
C LEU A 83 -9.28 -16.54 -13.07
N GLY A 84 -9.50 -16.14 -14.33
CA GLY A 84 -10.69 -15.40 -14.77
C GLY A 84 -10.78 -13.97 -14.21
N LYS A 85 -9.71 -13.48 -13.59
CA LYS A 85 -9.59 -12.16 -12.96
C LYS A 85 -8.14 -11.69 -13.01
N THR A 86 -7.90 -10.45 -12.60
CA THR A 86 -6.52 -9.93 -12.52
C THR A 86 -5.77 -10.51 -11.34
N ARG A 87 -4.44 -10.61 -11.47
CA ARG A 87 -3.57 -11.05 -10.37
C ARG A 87 -3.64 -10.11 -9.16
N LEU A 88 -3.80 -8.81 -9.40
CA LEU A 88 -4.08 -7.83 -8.34
C LEU A 88 -5.34 -8.18 -7.54
N GLU A 89 -6.46 -8.38 -8.22
CA GLU A 89 -7.73 -8.72 -7.58
C GLU A 89 -7.62 -10.05 -6.81
N TRP A 90 -6.96 -11.04 -7.40
CA TRP A 90 -6.72 -12.33 -6.77
C TRP A 90 -5.87 -12.20 -5.50
N LEU A 91 -4.77 -11.45 -5.53
CA LEU A 91 -3.89 -11.23 -4.37
C LEU A 91 -4.61 -10.51 -3.23
N VAL A 92 -5.41 -9.49 -3.54
CA VAL A 92 -6.13 -8.68 -2.53
C VAL A 92 -7.33 -9.43 -1.95
N THR A 93 -7.93 -10.37 -2.69
CA THR A 93 -9.10 -11.13 -2.22
C THR A 93 -8.67 -12.12 -1.13
N PRO A 94 -9.10 -11.96 0.14
CA PRO A 94 -8.73 -12.89 1.19
C PRO A 94 -9.46 -14.23 1.04
N ALA A 95 -8.81 -15.32 1.47
CA ALA A 95 -9.50 -16.59 1.70
C ALA A 95 -10.69 -16.41 2.66
N ARG A 96 -11.82 -17.03 2.35
CA ARG A 96 -13.09 -16.83 3.07
C ARG A 96 -13.31 -17.82 4.21
N ASP A 97 -12.60 -18.95 4.19
CA ASP A 97 -12.69 -20.05 5.15
C ASP A 97 -11.33 -20.76 5.31
N ALA A 98 -11.24 -21.67 6.28
CA ALA A 98 -10.06 -22.50 6.52
C ALA A 98 -10.12 -23.84 5.75
N SER A 99 -10.72 -23.86 4.56
CA SER A 99 -10.79 -25.07 3.73
C SER A 99 -9.45 -25.38 3.06
N THR A 100 -9.23 -26.64 2.69
CA THR A 100 -8.04 -27.06 1.92
C THR A 100 -7.86 -26.25 0.63
N THR A 101 -8.95 -25.90 -0.04
CA THR A 101 -8.95 -25.07 -1.25
C THR A 101 -8.50 -23.63 -0.96
N SER A 102 -8.97 -23.04 0.15
CA SER A 102 -8.53 -21.72 0.60
C SER A 102 -7.05 -21.70 0.96
N VAL A 103 -6.56 -22.73 1.67
CA VAL A 103 -5.12 -22.87 1.98
C VAL A 103 -4.30 -23.00 0.72
N LYS A 104 -4.72 -23.84 -0.23
CA LYS A 104 -4.06 -23.98 -1.54
C LYS A 104 -3.98 -22.63 -2.27
N THR A 105 -5.07 -21.87 -2.28
CA THR A 105 -5.12 -20.55 -2.92
C THR A 105 -4.11 -19.58 -2.31
N GLU A 106 -3.98 -19.55 -0.98
CA GLU A 106 -2.99 -18.70 -0.32
C GLU A 106 -1.54 -19.16 -0.57
N ILE A 107 -1.29 -20.48 -0.65
CA ILE A 107 0.01 -21.04 -1.07
C ILE A 107 0.34 -20.64 -2.52
N ASP A 108 -0.63 -20.71 -3.42
CA ASP A 108 -0.46 -20.32 -4.82
C ASP A 108 -0.09 -18.82 -4.93
N LYS A 109 -0.69 -17.95 -4.10
CA LYS A 109 -0.31 -16.53 -4.02
C LYS A 109 1.13 -16.35 -3.58
N LEU A 110 1.55 -17.04 -2.52
CA LEU A 110 2.94 -16.99 -2.04
C LEU A 110 3.92 -17.50 -3.09
N THR A 111 3.55 -18.58 -3.79
CA THR A 111 4.36 -19.16 -4.87
C THR A 111 4.51 -18.17 -6.02
N TRP A 112 3.43 -17.50 -6.42
CA TRP A 112 3.47 -16.47 -7.44
C TRP A 112 4.34 -15.28 -7.03
N LEU A 113 4.22 -14.79 -5.79
CA LEU A 113 5.05 -13.70 -5.27
C LEU A 113 6.54 -14.07 -5.23
N ARG A 114 6.86 -15.33 -4.94
CA ARG A 114 8.25 -15.83 -5.01
C ARG A 114 8.75 -15.90 -6.46
N ALA A 115 7.90 -16.27 -7.41
CA ALA A 115 8.27 -16.38 -8.82
C ALA A 115 8.61 -15.03 -9.47
N ILE A 116 8.10 -13.91 -8.93
CA ILE A 116 8.49 -12.55 -9.32
C ILE A 116 9.60 -11.97 -8.42
N ASP A 117 10.28 -12.82 -7.65
CA ASP A 117 11.35 -12.47 -6.72
C ASP A 117 10.98 -11.40 -5.67
N ALA A 118 9.70 -11.25 -5.32
CA ALA A 118 9.26 -10.24 -4.35
C ALA A 118 9.92 -10.40 -2.97
N HIS A 119 10.30 -11.62 -2.62
CA HIS A 119 11.02 -11.93 -1.38
C HIS A 119 12.48 -11.45 -1.36
N GLN A 120 13.07 -11.16 -2.52
CA GLN A 120 14.44 -10.65 -2.66
C GLN A 120 14.47 -9.11 -2.74
N MET A 121 13.32 -8.46 -2.94
CA MET A 121 13.22 -7.01 -3.09
C MET A 121 13.34 -6.31 -1.73
N ASP A 122 14.48 -5.66 -1.48
CA ASP A 122 14.68 -4.90 -0.25
C ASP A 122 14.00 -3.53 -0.30
N VAL A 123 12.78 -3.47 0.24
CA VAL A 123 12.02 -2.22 0.41
C VAL A 123 12.21 -1.58 1.80
N SER A 124 13.21 -2.00 2.58
CA SER A 124 13.46 -1.49 3.94
C SER A 124 13.86 -0.01 3.98
N VAL A 125 14.33 0.52 2.85
CA VAL A 125 14.56 1.97 2.62
C VAL A 125 13.28 2.81 2.80
N LEU A 126 12.10 2.21 2.65
CA LEU A 126 10.82 2.87 2.93
C LEU A 126 10.36 2.63 4.38
N PRO A 127 9.91 3.69 5.09
CA PRO A 127 9.27 3.53 6.40
C PRO A 127 8.11 2.53 6.38
N ASN A 128 7.91 1.79 7.47
CA ASN A 128 6.85 0.78 7.58
C ASN A 128 5.46 1.35 7.26
N GLU A 129 5.14 2.52 7.80
CA GLU A 129 3.86 3.19 7.57
C GLU A 129 3.69 3.59 6.10
N ARG A 130 4.77 3.97 5.41
CA ARG A 130 4.74 4.25 3.98
C ARG A 130 4.40 3.01 3.16
N ARG A 131 5.06 1.89 3.48
CA ARG A 131 4.79 0.59 2.83
C ARG A 131 3.35 0.15 3.05
N ARG A 132 2.88 0.22 4.29
CA ARG A 132 1.50 -0.11 4.67
C ARG A 132 0.48 0.78 3.95
N PHE A 133 0.72 2.09 3.90
CA PHE A 133 -0.12 3.03 3.18
C PHE A 133 -0.22 2.68 1.69
N LEU A 134 0.92 2.48 1.02
CA LEU A 134 0.95 2.13 -0.41
C LEU A 134 0.26 0.80 -0.69
N ALA A 135 0.50 -0.24 0.12
CA ALA A 135 -0.20 -1.51 0.02
C ALA A 135 -1.71 -1.32 0.22
N GLN A 136 -2.14 -0.48 1.16
CA GLN A 136 -3.55 -0.18 1.38
C GLN A 136 -4.17 0.62 0.22
N VAL A 137 -3.40 1.49 -0.44
CA VAL A 137 -3.82 2.16 -1.69
C VAL A 137 -4.01 1.11 -2.78
N ALA A 138 -3.10 0.16 -2.93
CA ALA A 138 -3.23 -0.93 -3.90
C ALA A 138 -4.52 -1.73 -3.67
N ARG A 139 -4.76 -2.16 -2.41
CA ARG A 139 -5.94 -2.95 -2.01
C ARG A 139 -7.27 -2.24 -2.28
N ARG A 140 -7.31 -0.91 -2.19
CA ARG A 140 -8.52 -0.09 -2.40
C ARG A 140 -8.68 0.42 -3.83
N SER A 141 -7.66 0.24 -4.67
CA SER A 141 -7.70 0.76 -6.03
C SER A 141 -8.38 -0.23 -6.97
N THR A 142 -9.12 0.31 -7.94
CA THR A 142 -9.55 -0.48 -9.09
C THR A 142 -8.39 -0.69 -10.04
N ASN A 143 -8.46 -1.76 -10.82
CA ASN A 143 -7.43 -2.08 -11.82
C ASN A 143 -7.21 -0.92 -12.82
N GLN A 144 -8.32 -0.36 -13.33
CA GLN A 144 -8.30 0.83 -14.19
C GLN A 144 -7.72 2.06 -13.49
N GLY A 145 -8.06 2.27 -12.22
CA GLY A 145 -7.57 3.39 -11.42
C GLY A 145 -6.05 3.35 -11.19
N LEU A 146 -5.44 2.17 -11.11
CA LEU A 146 -3.98 2.02 -11.10
C LEU A 146 -3.38 2.18 -12.51
N GLY A 147 -4.05 1.69 -13.54
CA GLY A 147 -3.62 1.87 -14.94
C GLY A 147 -3.42 3.34 -15.30
N TRP A 148 -4.31 4.23 -14.84
CA TRP A 148 -4.22 5.68 -15.09
C TRP A 148 -3.07 6.38 -14.35
N ARG A 149 -2.43 5.74 -13.36
CA ARG A 149 -1.35 6.34 -12.56
C ARG A 149 0.03 6.29 -13.20
N LYS A 150 0.17 5.67 -14.38
CA LYS A 150 1.45 5.54 -15.13
C LYS A 150 2.58 5.08 -14.17
N GLU A 151 3.72 5.76 -14.14
CA GLU A 151 4.86 5.45 -13.25
C GLU A 151 4.51 5.39 -11.76
N ARG A 152 3.51 6.17 -11.30
CA ARG A 152 3.12 6.21 -9.88
C ARG A 152 2.46 4.92 -9.40
N LYS A 153 2.10 3.99 -10.32
CA LYS A 153 1.55 2.69 -9.96
C LYS A 153 2.63 1.74 -9.41
N PHE A 154 3.89 1.90 -9.82
CA PHE A 154 4.93 0.92 -9.49
C PHE A 154 5.25 0.86 -8.00
N PRO A 155 5.47 1.99 -7.28
CA PRO A 155 5.68 1.91 -5.83
C PRO A 155 4.47 1.35 -5.07
N ILE A 156 3.26 1.54 -5.60
CA ILE A 156 2.01 1.03 -5.02
C ILE A 156 1.94 -0.50 -5.17
N LEU A 157 2.21 -1.00 -6.39
CA LEU A 157 2.21 -2.43 -6.69
C LEU A 157 3.36 -3.16 -6.00
N LEU A 158 4.54 -2.55 -5.96
CA LEU A 158 5.71 -3.08 -5.26
C LEU A 158 5.41 -3.26 -3.76
N ALA A 159 4.82 -2.26 -3.11
CA ALA A 159 4.47 -2.35 -1.69
C ALA A 159 3.40 -3.42 -1.40
N LEU A 160 2.53 -3.72 -2.37
CA LEU A 160 1.58 -4.83 -2.26
C LEU A 160 2.27 -6.19 -2.41
N ALA A 161 3.20 -6.31 -3.38
CA ALA A 161 3.93 -7.53 -3.67
C ALA A 161 4.93 -7.91 -2.57
N VAL A 162 5.48 -6.91 -1.86
CA VAL A 162 6.44 -7.09 -0.77
C VAL A 162 5.77 -6.72 0.56
N PRO A 163 4.88 -7.59 1.10
CA PRO A 163 4.13 -7.27 2.30
C PRO A 163 5.05 -7.13 3.50
N THR A 164 4.73 -6.17 4.36
CA THR A 164 5.48 -6.02 5.61
C THR A 164 5.26 -7.23 6.53
N PRO A 165 6.19 -7.55 7.44
CA PRO A 165 5.99 -8.61 8.43
C PRO A 165 4.71 -8.39 9.28
N ALA A 166 4.29 -7.15 9.47
CA ALA A 166 3.04 -6.82 10.17
C ALA A 166 1.79 -7.18 9.35
N ASP A 167 1.82 -7.02 8.03
CA ASP A 167 0.69 -7.36 7.15
C ASP A 167 0.47 -8.87 7.05
N GLN A 168 1.53 -9.67 7.17
CA GLN A 168 1.43 -11.14 7.28
C GLN A 168 0.64 -11.58 8.53
N ARG A 169 0.72 -10.82 9.63
CA ARG A 169 0.04 -11.15 10.89
C ARG A 169 -1.44 -10.75 10.88
N VAL A 170 -1.80 -9.66 10.20
CA VAL A 170 -3.20 -9.20 10.12
C VAL A 170 -4.05 -10.13 9.25
N GLY A 171 -3.51 -10.67 8.15
CA GLY A 171 -4.22 -11.65 7.33
C GLY A 171 -4.59 -12.93 8.12
N LEU A 172 -3.67 -13.39 8.98
CA LEU A 172 -3.92 -14.53 9.87
C LEU A 172 -4.91 -14.18 10.99
N ALA A 173 -4.83 -12.98 11.56
CA ALA A 173 -5.76 -12.54 12.61
C ALA A 173 -7.19 -12.35 12.09
N GLU A 174 -7.39 -11.80 10.88
CA GLU A 174 -8.71 -11.69 10.26
C GLU A 174 -9.30 -13.06 9.89
N GLN A 175 -8.47 -14.04 9.51
CA GLN A 175 -8.90 -15.42 9.28
C GLN A 175 -9.31 -16.12 10.59
N LEU A 176 -8.61 -15.85 11.69
CA LEU A 176 -8.90 -16.43 13.01
C LEU A 176 -10.05 -15.72 13.76
N ALA A 177 -10.33 -14.45 13.45
CA ALA A 177 -11.40 -13.67 14.07
C ALA A 177 -12.79 -13.91 13.44
N ARG A 178 -12.89 -14.68 12.34
CA ARG A 178 -14.20 -15.04 11.79
C ARG A 178 -14.85 -16.14 12.65
N PRO A 179 -16.11 -15.97 13.08
CA PRO A 179 -16.79 -17.01 13.83
C PRO A 179 -16.90 -18.26 12.96
N ARG A 180 -16.47 -19.41 13.51
CA ARG A 180 -16.77 -20.73 12.97
C ARG A 180 -18.30 -20.87 12.92
N ARG A 181 -18.93 -20.49 11.81
CA ARG A 181 -20.31 -20.94 11.53
C ARG A 181 -20.24 -22.44 11.33
N GLN A 182 -20.49 -23.15 12.42
CA GLN A 182 -20.62 -24.59 12.45
C GLN A 182 -21.63 -25.02 11.39
N MET A 183 -21.22 -26.04 10.64
CA MET A 183 -22.12 -27.06 10.12
C MET A 183 -23.12 -27.43 11.22
N VAL A 184 -24.39 -27.07 11.04
CA VAL A 184 -25.45 -27.94 11.50
C VAL A 184 -25.89 -28.69 10.25
N ALA A 185 -25.32 -29.88 10.13
CA ALA A 185 -25.82 -30.90 9.23
C ALA A 185 -27.27 -31.20 9.61
N VAL A 186 -28.13 -31.15 8.60
CA VAL A 186 -29.40 -31.87 8.56
C VAL A 186 -29.13 -33.32 8.93
N VAL A 187 -29.67 -33.78 10.06
CA VAL A 187 -29.83 -35.19 10.38
C VAL A 187 -31.24 -35.36 10.94
N LEU A 188 -32.05 -36.07 10.14
CA LEU A 188 -33.43 -36.54 10.33
C LEU A 188 -34.54 -35.49 10.13
#